data_AF-A0A519UJW8-F1
#
_entry.id   AF-A0A519UJW8-F1
#
_cell.length_a   1.000
_cell.length_b   1.000
_cell.length_c   1.000
_cell.angle_alpha   90.00
_cell.angle_beta   90.00
_cell.angle_gamma   90.00
#
_symmetry.space_group_name_H-M   'P 1'
#
loop_
_entity.id
_entity.type
_entity.pdbx_description
1 polymer ?
#
loop_
_entity_poly.entity_id
_entity_poly.type
_entity_poly.pdbx_seq_one_letter_code
_entity_poly.pdbx_strand_id
1 'polypeptide(L)'
;MTPTTQPTTTITTPTSALGRLGQSPPALALLGALLLSCGWLPHPAALPSLLLLVAWVPYLVLERQLTQQGARKGRVFATTYFMLVLWNALTTWWVSYSTLGGGIAAVVLNAALMCLPLMAFRQTKKRLGNRIGYLSLPVYWLAFEQLHLHWDVTWPWLTLGNGFAAAPQWVQWYEYTGFLGGSVWV
;
A
#
# COMPACT_ATOMS: atom_id res chain seq x y z
N MET A 1 38.76 46.19 9.57
CA MET A 1 38.36 45.07 8.68
C MET A 1 37.00 44.59 9.13
N THR A 2 35.94 45.08 8.50
CA THR A 2 34.56 44.67 8.75
C THR A 2 34.26 43.40 7.94
N PRO A 3 33.73 42.32 8.54
CA PRO A 3 33.42 41.11 7.78
C PRO A 3 32.13 41.32 6.99
N THR A 4 32.23 41.22 5.67
CA THR A 4 31.10 41.21 4.74
C THR A 4 30.36 39.88 4.86
N THR A 5 29.17 39.89 5.45
CA THR A 5 28.25 38.74 5.46
C THR A 5 27.59 38.60 4.09
N GLN A 6 27.95 37.55 3.35
CA GLN A 6 27.27 37.16 2.11
C GLN A 6 25.86 36.63 2.43
N PRO A 7 24.82 36.99 1.68
CA PRO A 7 23.47 36.50 1.90
C PRO A 7 23.34 35.04 1.46
N THR A 8 22.89 34.17 2.38
CA THR A 8 22.55 32.77 2.10
C THR A 8 21.39 32.72 1.10
N THR A 9 21.69 32.35 -0.15
CA THR A 9 20.69 32.08 -1.18
C THR A 9 20.00 30.76 -0.88
N THR A 10 18.82 30.83 -0.25
CA THR A 10 17.91 29.70 -0.10
C THR A 10 17.38 29.33 -1.49
N ILE A 11 17.91 28.27 -2.09
CA ILE A 11 17.41 27.72 -3.36
C ILE A 11 16.06 27.05 -3.08
N THR A 12 14.97 27.81 -3.22
CA THR A 12 13.63 27.23 -3.33
C THR A 12 13.46 26.69 -4.75
N THR A 13 13.68 25.39 -4.96
CA THR A 13 13.33 24.72 -6.21
C THR A 13 11.85 24.94 -6.51
N PRO A 14 11.47 25.51 -7.67
CA PRO A 14 10.07 25.69 -8.01
C PRO A 14 9.48 24.33 -8.37
N THR A 15 8.68 23.75 -7.46
CA THR A 15 7.93 22.53 -7.73
C THR A 15 6.90 22.82 -8.84
N SER A 16 7.10 22.24 -10.01
CA SER A 16 6.18 22.35 -11.15
C SER A 16 4.75 21.95 -10.74
N ALA A 17 3.73 22.52 -11.39
CA ALA A 17 2.32 22.18 -11.10
C ALA A 17 2.04 20.67 -11.21
N LEU A 18 2.71 19.99 -12.15
CA LEU A 18 2.72 18.54 -12.31
C LEU A 18 3.35 17.83 -11.10
N GLY A 19 4.45 18.35 -10.57
CA GLY A 19 5.07 17.85 -9.33
C GLY A 19 4.17 18.01 -8.10
N ARG A 20 3.34 19.07 -8.05
CA ARG A 20 2.35 19.28 -6.98
C ARG A 20 1.16 18.34 -7.08
N LEU A 21 0.69 18.03 -8.28
CA LEU A 21 -0.39 17.05 -8.50
C LEU A 21 0.03 15.63 -8.11
N GLY A 22 1.25 15.22 -8.49
CA GLY A 22 1.83 13.93 -8.10
C GLY A 22 2.12 13.79 -6.60
N GLN A 23 2.11 14.89 -5.85
CA GLN A 23 2.29 14.93 -4.40
C GLN A 23 0.99 15.12 -3.62
N SER A 24 -0.17 15.15 -4.28
CA SER A 24 -1.44 15.24 -3.57
C SER A 24 -1.78 13.90 -2.90
N PRO A 25 -2.26 13.88 -1.65
CA PRO A 25 -2.63 12.65 -0.96
C PRO A 25 -3.55 11.69 -1.74
N PRO A 26 -4.60 12.16 -2.44
CA PRO A 26 -5.46 11.26 -3.23
C PRO A 26 -4.76 10.71 -4.48
N ALA A 27 -3.86 11.47 -5.13
CA ALA A 27 -3.12 10.98 -6.28
C ALA A 27 -2.15 9.86 -5.89
N LEU A 28 -1.48 9.98 -4.74
CA LEU A 28 -0.63 8.92 -4.19
C LEU A 28 -1.44 7.66 -3.84
N ALA A 29 -2.64 7.84 -3.27
CA ALA A 29 -3.56 6.73 -3.01
C ALA A 29 -4.01 6.03 -4.30
N LEU A 30 -4.37 6.79 -5.34
CA LEU A 30 -4.72 6.25 -6.65
C LEU A 30 -3.55 5.47 -7.27
N LEU A 31 -2.35 6.06 -7.24
CA LEU A 31 -1.15 5.45 -7.81
C LEU A 31 -0.76 4.17 -7.05
N GLY A 32 -0.81 4.17 -5.71
CA GLY A 32 -0.60 2.97 -4.90
C GLY A 32 -1.61 1.86 -5.21
N ALA A 33 -2.90 2.20 -5.35
CA ALA A 33 -3.92 1.24 -5.72
C ALA A 33 -3.69 0.63 -7.12
N LEU A 34 -3.31 1.45 -8.10
CA LEU A 34 -3.00 0.98 -9.46
C LEU A 34 -1.78 0.04 -9.48
N LEU A 35 -0.69 0.43 -8.80
CA LEU A 35 0.51 -0.39 -8.67
C LEU A 35 0.22 -1.75 -8.01
N LEU A 36 -0.55 -1.75 -6.92
CA LEU A 36 -0.98 -3.00 -6.28
C LEU A 36 -1.88 -3.84 -7.18
N SER A 37 -2.75 -3.21 -7.98
CA SER A 37 -3.65 -3.92 -8.89
C SER A 37 -2.93 -4.60 -10.05
N CYS A 38 -1.73 -4.13 -10.43
CA CYS A 38 -0.93 -4.76 -11.48
C CYS A 38 -0.58 -6.22 -11.21
N GLY A 39 -0.52 -6.65 -9.95
CA GLY A 39 -0.31 -8.05 -9.58
C GLY A 39 -1.45 -9.01 -9.96
N TRP A 40 -2.65 -8.48 -10.16
CA TRP A 40 -3.86 -9.26 -10.46
C TRP A 40 -4.40 -8.99 -11.87
N LEU A 41 -3.62 -8.30 -12.71
CA LEU A 41 -4.02 -8.09 -14.10
C LEU A 41 -4.06 -9.45 -14.83
N PRO A 42 -5.19 -9.82 -15.46
CA PRO A 42 -5.30 -11.04 -16.26
C PRO A 42 -4.56 -10.83 -17.58
N HIS A 43 -3.23 -10.86 -17.52
CA HIS A 43 -2.36 -10.67 -18.67
C HIS A 43 -1.28 -11.76 -18.70
N PRO A 44 -0.95 -12.34 -19.88
CA PRO A 44 0.04 -13.40 -19.98
C PRO A 44 1.48 -12.95 -19.68
N ALA A 45 1.75 -11.65 -19.60
CA ALA A 45 3.07 -11.17 -19.22
C ALA A 45 3.23 -11.19 -17.70
N ALA A 46 4.31 -11.80 -17.23
CA ALA A 46 4.73 -11.80 -15.83
C ALA A 46 5.22 -10.43 -15.32
N LEU A 47 5.62 -9.52 -16.23
CA LEU A 47 6.26 -8.24 -15.90
C LEU A 47 5.45 -7.33 -14.95
N PRO A 48 4.12 -7.19 -15.08
CA PRO A 48 3.32 -6.35 -14.18
C PRO A 48 3.39 -6.80 -12.71
N SER A 49 3.62 -8.09 -12.43
CA SER A 49 3.79 -8.59 -11.05
C SER A 49 5.02 -8.01 -10.36
N LEU A 50 6.09 -7.64 -11.09
CA LEU A 50 7.27 -6.98 -10.48
C LEU A 50 6.95 -5.59 -9.93
N LEU A 51 5.88 -4.94 -10.41
CA LEU A 51 5.44 -3.65 -9.87
C LEU A 51 4.99 -3.75 -8.42
N LEU A 52 4.62 -4.95 -7.94
CA LEU A 52 4.29 -5.19 -6.53
C LEU A 52 5.45 -4.83 -5.61
N LEU A 53 6.70 -5.12 -5.99
CA LEU A 53 7.90 -4.84 -5.19
C LEU A 53 8.09 -3.33 -4.90
N VAL A 54 7.44 -2.46 -5.68
CA VAL A 54 7.46 -1.01 -5.48
C VAL A 54 6.07 -0.44 -5.14
N ALA A 55 5.06 -1.29 -5.00
CA ALA A 55 3.67 -0.87 -4.84
C ALA A 55 3.39 -0.25 -3.46
N TRP A 56 4.21 -0.54 -2.45
CA TRP A 56 4.14 0.12 -1.14
C TRP A 56 4.74 1.52 -1.11
N VAL A 57 5.63 1.88 -2.05
CA VAL A 57 6.32 3.18 -2.09
C VAL A 57 5.35 4.37 -2.04
N PRO A 58 4.27 4.42 -2.84
CA PRO A 58 3.32 5.54 -2.84
C PRO A 58 2.61 5.68 -1.49
N TYR A 59 2.26 4.55 -0.86
CA TYR A 59 1.66 4.53 0.47
C TYR A 59 2.62 5.07 1.54
N LEU A 60 3.90 4.69 1.50
CA LEU A 60 4.91 5.18 2.45
C LEU A 60 5.16 6.68 2.28
N VAL A 61 5.14 7.18 1.05
CA VAL A 61 5.22 8.63 0.76
C VAL A 61 3.98 9.35 1.28
N LEU A 62 2.79 8.80 1.01
CA LEU A 62 1.51 9.33 1.49
C LEU A 62 1.47 9.45 3.01
N GLU A 63 1.83 8.38 3.73
CA GLU A 63 1.85 8.37 5.18
C GLU A 63 2.87 9.38 5.73
N ARG A 64 4.06 9.48 5.13
CA ARG A 64 5.07 10.47 5.51
C ARG A 64 4.55 11.89 5.37
N GLN A 65 3.94 12.22 4.23
CA GLN A 65 3.36 13.55 3.99
C GLN A 65 2.26 13.88 4.99
N LEU A 66 1.32 12.95 5.23
CA LEU A 66 0.24 13.16 6.18
C LEU A 66 0.74 13.31 7.62
N THR A 67 1.82 12.61 7.98
CA THR A 67 2.46 12.76 9.29
C THR A 67 3.19 14.10 9.41
N GLN A 68 3.90 14.56 8.37
CA GLN A 68 4.56 15.88 8.34
C GLN A 68 3.57 17.05 8.39
N GLN A 69 2.41 16.90 7.75
CA GLN A 69 1.34 17.91 7.75
C GLN A 69 0.54 17.93 9.07
N GLY A 70 0.87 17.08 10.05
CA GLY A 70 0.10 16.97 11.29
C GLY A 70 -1.36 16.53 11.07
N ALA A 71 -1.62 15.75 10.00
CA ALA A 71 -2.98 15.40 9.62
C ALA A 71 -3.71 14.60 10.71
N ARG A 72 -4.97 14.97 10.95
CA ARG A 72 -5.89 14.30 11.89
C ARG A 72 -5.97 12.80 11.59
N LYS A 73 -6.17 11.97 12.63
CA LYS A 73 -6.25 10.50 12.51
C LYS A 73 -7.29 10.06 11.46
N GLY A 74 -8.48 10.68 11.47
CA GLY A 74 -9.55 10.37 10.51
C GLY A 74 -9.20 10.64 9.05
N ARG A 75 -8.44 11.71 8.75
CA ARG A 75 -8.00 12.00 7.38
C ARG A 75 -7.06 10.92 6.87
N VAL A 76 -6.12 10.46 7.71
CA VAL A 76 -5.17 9.41 7.32
C VAL A 76 -5.87 8.07 7.13
N PHE A 77 -6.81 7.74 8.02
CA PHE A 77 -7.65 6.57 7.85
C PHE A 77 -8.44 6.65 6.54
N ALA A 78 -9.13 7.77 6.28
CA ALA A 78 -9.93 7.93 5.06
C ALA A 78 -9.09 7.81 3.78
N THR A 79 -7.90 8.41 3.71
CA THR A 79 -7.05 8.30 2.52
C THR A 79 -6.43 6.91 2.35
N THR A 80 -6.05 6.25 3.45
CA THR A 80 -5.56 4.85 3.42
C THR A 80 -6.67 3.89 3.00
N TYR A 81 -7.85 4.06 3.58
CA TYR A 81 -9.03 3.28 3.26
C TYR A 81 -9.45 3.47 1.80
N PHE A 82 -9.41 4.70 1.29
CA PHE A 82 -9.68 4.98 -0.12
C PHE A 82 -8.72 4.24 -1.05
N MET A 83 -7.41 4.24 -0.77
CA MET A 83 -6.42 3.45 -1.51
C MET A 83 -6.77 1.96 -1.53
N LEU A 84 -7.07 1.39 -0.36
CA LEU A 84 -7.36 -0.04 -0.22
C LEU A 84 -8.69 -0.44 -0.87
N VAL A 85 -9.74 0.38 -0.74
CA VAL A 85 -11.02 0.17 -1.43
C VAL A 85 -10.80 0.19 -2.94
N LEU A 86 -10.00 1.13 -3.44
CA LEU A 86 -9.72 1.21 -4.86
C LEU A 86 -8.95 -0.01 -5.37
N TRP A 87 -7.93 -0.46 -4.63
CA TRP A 87 -7.22 -1.69 -4.95
C TRP A 87 -8.14 -2.91 -4.93
N ASN A 88 -8.98 -3.05 -3.90
CA ASN A 88 -9.97 -4.13 -3.80
C ASN A 88 -10.96 -4.08 -4.96
N ALA A 89 -11.51 -2.90 -5.26
CA ALA A 89 -12.45 -2.73 -6.36
C ALA A 89 -11.82 -3.11 -7.71
N LEU A 90 -10.60 -2.62 -8.00
CA LEU A 90 -9.93 -2.89 -9.27
C LEU A 90 -9.58 -4.37 -9.48
N THR A 91 -9.31 -5.10 -8.40
CA THR A 91 -8.87 -6.50 -8.46
C THR A 91 -10.02 -7.50 -8.35
N THR A 92 -11.05 -7.20 -7.56
CA THR A 92 -12.15 -8.13 -7.25
C THR A 92 -13.52 -7.61 -7.69
N TRP A 93 -13.58 -6.66 -8.63
CA TRP A 93 -14.85 -6.14 -9.16
C TRP A 93 -15.79 -7.25 -9.67
N TRP A 94 -15.23 -8.30 -10.26
CA TRP A 94 -15.96 -9.42 -10.86
C TRP A 94 -16.83 -10.20 -9.85
N VAL A 95 -16.53 -10.13 -8.55
CA VAL A 95 -17.34 -10.78 -7.49
C VAL A 95 -18.77 -10.24 -7.48
N SER A 96 -18.94 -8.99 -7.91
CA SER A 96 -20.26 -8.33 -8.02
C SER A 96 -21.18 -9.00 -9.04
N TYR A 97 -20.64 -9.81 -9.97
CA TYR A 97 -21.45 -10.60 -10.90
C TYR A 97 -22.23 -11.73 -10.23
N SER A 98 -21.77 -12.24 -9.08
CA SER A 98 -22.51 -13.26 -8.32
C SER A 98 -23.68 -12.62 -7.57
N THR A 99 -23.38 -11.64 -6.73
CA THR A 99 -24.39 -10.81 -6.06
C THR A 99 -23.80 -9.41 -5.88
N LEU A 100 -24.54 -8.38 -6.29
CA LEU A 100 -24.05 -7.00 -6.20
C LEU A 100 -23.76 -6.61 -4.74
N GLY A 101 -24.67 -6.95 -3.82
CA GLY A 101 -24.52 -6.68 -2.39
C GLY A 101 -23.31 -7.38 -1.77
N GLY A 102 -23.09 -8.66 -2.10
CA GLY A 102 -21.94 -9.43 -1.62
C GLY A 102 -20.61 -8.90 -2.16
N GLY A 103 -20.55 -8.53 -3.46
CA GLY A 103 -19.35 -7.95 -4.07
C GLY A 103 -18.96 -6.61 -3.45
N ILE A 104 -19.93 -5.71 -3.26
CA ILE A 104 -19.69 -4.41 -2.58
C ILE A 104 -19.24 -4.64 -1.14
N ALA A 105 -19.92 -5.52 -0.40
CA ALA A 105 -19.57 -5.83 0.98
C ALA A 105 -18.16 -6.41 1.09
N ALA A 106 -17.76 -7.32 0.18
CA ALA A 106 -16.42 -7.89 0.15
C ALA A 106 -15.35 -6.81 -0.05
N VAL A 107 -15.53 -5.91 -1.03
CA VAL A 107 -14.58 -4.82 -1.30
C VAL A 107 -14.45 -3.87 -0.10
N VAL A 108 -15.58 -3.42 0.45
CA VAL A 108 -15.63 -2.43 1.54
C VAL A 108 -15.11 -3.03 2.85
N LEU A 109 -15.57 -4.22 3.22
CA LEU A 109 -15.21 -4.85 4.48
C LEU A 109 -13.74 -5.31 4.47
N ASN A 110 -13.29 -5.93 3.39
CA ASN A 110 -11.90 -6.36 3.28
C ASN A 110 -10.93 -5.17 3.31
N ALA A 111 -11.24 -4.08 2.59
CA ALA A 111 -10.46 -2.85 2.67
C ALA A 111 -10.44 -2.24 4.08
N ALA A 112 -11.55 -2.32 4.83
CA ALA A 112 -11.62 -1.81 6.20
C ALA A 112 -10.73 -2.64 7.14
N LEU A 113 -10.66 -3.94 6.92
CA LEU A 113 -9.84 -4.86 7.68
C LEU A 113 -8.35 -4.69 7.36
N MET A 114 -7.99 -4.52 6.08
CA MET A 114 -6.63 -4.19 5.63
C MET A 114 -6.12 -2.83 6.17
N CYS A 115 -7.02 -1.92 6.53
CA CYS A 115 -6.64 -0.67 7.19
C CYS A 115 -6.03 -0.90 8.58
N LEU A 116 -6.41 -1.98 9.29
CA LEU A 116 -5.95 -2.26 10.66
C LEU A 116 -4.42 -2.39 10.76
N PRO A 117 -3.72 -3.25 9.98
CA PRO A 117 -2.27 -3.35 10.05
C PRO A 117 -1.57 -2.04 9.65
N LEU A 118 -2.12 -1.27 8.71
CA LEU A 118 -1.56 0.01 8.28
C LEU A 118 -1.70 1.10 9.35
N MET A 119 -2.82 1.13 10.08
CA MET A 119 -2.99 2.04 11.20
C MET A 119 -2.10 1.64 12.39
N ALA A 120 -1.92 0.34 12.63
CA ALA A 120 -0.98 -0.18 13.63
C ALA A 120 0.46 0.22 13.30
N PHE A 121 0.90 0.02 12.05
CA PHE A 121 2.19 0.47 11.53
C PHE A 121 2.43 1.95 11.83
N ARG A 122 1.49 2.82 11.47
CA ARG A 122 1.61 4.27 11.73
C ARG A 122 1.72 4.59 13.22
N GLN A 123 0.92 3.92 14.05
CA GLN A 123 0.93 4.14 15.49
C GLN A 123 2.28 3.71 16.11
N THR A 124 2.84 2.59 15.65
CA THR A 124 4.16 2.10 16.04
C THR A 124 5.26 3.06 15.59
N LYS A 125 5.21 3.53 14.33
CA LYS A 125 6.17 4.52 13.82
C LYS A 125 6.16 5.82 14.63
N LYS A 126 4.99 6.29 15.06
CA LYS A 126 4.86 7.49 15.90
C LYS A 126 5.43 7.32 17.31
N ARG A 127 5.37 6.10 17.89
CA ARG A 127 5.81 5.84 19.26
C ARG A 127 7.28 5.42 19.35
N LEU A 128 7.73 4.57 18.43
CA LEU A 128 9.04 3.90 18.47
C LEU A 128 10.03 4.45 17.42
N GLY A 129 9.60 5.41 16.60
CA GLY A 129 10.41 6.04 15.57
C GLY A 129 10.43 5.29 14.24
N ASN A 130 11.15 5.86 13.27
CA ASN A 130 11.13 5.41 11.89
C ASN A 130 11.67 3.99 11.69
N ARG A 131 12.79 3.63 12.34
CA ARG A 131 13.44 2.31 12.14
C ARG A 131 12.50 1.15 12.50
N ILE A 132 11.96 1.16 13.72
CA ILE A 132 11.04 0.13 14.19
C ILE A 132 9.70 0.23 13.46
N GLY A 133 9.25 1.44 13.14
CA GLY A 133 8.06 1.66 12.33
C GLY A 133 8.13 0.93 10.98
N TYR A 134 9.15 1.17 10.17
CA TYR A 134 9.27 0.51 8.86
C TYR A 134 9.38 -1.01 8.97
N LEU A 135 10.07 -1.55 9.98
CA LEU A 135 10.13 -2.99 10.23
C LEU A 135 8.76 -3.57 10.63
N SER A 136 7.91 -2.78 11.30
CA SER A 136 6.58 -3.23 11.74
C SER A 136 5.58 -3.41 10.60
N LEU A 137 5.78 -2.78 9.44
CA LEU A 137 4.88 -2.89 8.28
C LEU A 137 4.77 -4.36 7.79
N PRO A 138 5.86 -5.02 7.35
CA PRO A 138 5.77 -6.40 6.87
C PRO A 138 5.29 -7.36 7.96
N VAL A 139 5.66 -7.13 9.23
CA VAL A 139 5.21 -7.97 10.36
C VAL A 139 3.71 -7.87 10.56
N TYR A 140 3.15 -6.66 10.61
CA TYR A 140 1.70 -6.48 10.77
C TYR A 140 0.92 -6.95 9.54
N TRP A 141 1.45 -6.73 8.34
CA TRP A 141 0.80 -7.18 7.12
C TRP A 141 0.76 -8.71 7.05
N LEU A 142 1.88 -9.38 7.35
CA LEU A 142 1.95 -10.83 7.38
C LEU A 142 1.05 -11.43 8.46
N ALA A 143 1.02 -10.85 9.66
CA ALA A 143 0.12 -11.27 10.72
C ALA A 143 -1.36 -11.10 10.32
N PHE A 144 -1.68 -10.01 9.62
CA PHE A 144 -3.01 -9.78 9.07
C PHE A 144 -3.38 -10.84 8.04
N GLU A 145 -2.52 -11.11 7.06
CA GLU A 145 -2.76 -12.13 6.03
C GLU A 145 -2.95 -13.50 6.68
N GLN A 146 -2.10 -13.87 7.64
CA GLN A 146 -2.25 -15.12 8.39
C GLN A 146 -3.57 -15.22 9.14
N LEU A 147 -3.98 -14.16 9.83
CA LEU A 147 -5.28 -14.14 10.49
C LEU A 147 -6.43 -14.26 9.46
N HIS A 148 -6.30 -13.57 8.33
CA HIS A 148 -7.31 -13.56 7.27
C HIS A 148 -7.54 -14.92 6.62
N LEU A 149 -6.63 -15.88 6.73
CA LEU A 149 -6.78 -17.23 6.18
C LEU A 149 -7.64 -18.15 7.06
N HIS A 150 -7.81 -17.86 8.35
CA HIS A 150 -8.31 -18.84 9.33
C HIS A 150 -9.69 -18.53 9.92
N TRP A 151 -10.34 -17.47 9.47
CA TRP A 151 -11.60 -16.98 10.03
C TRP A 151 -12.76 -16.97 9.02
N ASP A 152 -13.99 -16.85 9.50
CA ASP A 152 -15.19 -17.01 8.67
C ASP A 152 -15.39 -15.91 7.60
N VAL A 153 -14.76 -14.74 7.80
CA VAL A 153 -14.77 -13.60 6.85
C VAL A 153 -13.50 -13.62 5.98
N THR A 154 -12.95 -14.81 5.74
CA THR A 154 -11.72 -14.97 4.97
C THR A 154 -11.88 -14.46 3.53
N TRP A 155 -10.91 -13.66 3.10
CA TRP A 155 -10.81 -13.19 1.72
C TRP A 155 -9.36 -13.28 1.22
N PRO A 156 -8.87 -14.50 0.93
CA PRO A 156 -7.45 -14.75 0.67
C PRO A 156 -6.98 -14.24 -0.70
N TRP A 157 -7.91 -13.83 -1.58
CA TRP A 157 -7.65 -13.39 -2.95
C TRP A 157 -6.59 -12.29 -3.05
N LEU A 158 -6.58 -11.37 -2.07
CA LEU A 158 -5.72 -10.19 -2.05
C LEU A 158 -4.47 -10.35 -1.16
N THR A 159 -4.06 -11.59 -0.94
CA THR A 159 -2.74 -11.87 -0.34
C THR A 159 -1.65 -11.46 -1.32
N LEU A 160 -0.69 -10.63 -0.89
CA LEU A 160 0.36 -10.07 -1.75
C LEU A 160 1.15 -11.14 -2.50
N GLY A 161 1.47 -12.26 -1.83
CA GLY A 161 2.15 -13.40 -2.42
C GLY A 161 1.48 -13.99 -3.67
N ASN A 162 0.15 -13.90 -3.76
CA ASN A 162 -0.63 -14.42 -4.89
C ASN A 162 -0.46 -13.55 -6.15
N GLY A 163 -0.03 -12.30 -6.03
CA GLY A 163 0.15 -11.39 -7.16
C GLY A 163 1.28 -11.80 -8.13
N PHE A 164 2.05 -12.84 -7.79
CA PHE A 164 3.05 -13.45 -8.68
C PHE A 164 2.55 -14.73 -9.36
N ALA A 165 1.25 -15.04 -9.30
CA ALA A 165 0.68 -16.25 -9.90
C ALA A 165 0.90 -16.35 -11.42
N ALA A 166 0.97 -15.20 -12.13
CA ALA A 166 1.30 -15.14 -13.55
C ALA A 166 2.80 -15.39 -13.85
N ALA A 167 3.64 -15.50 -12.81
CA ALA A 167 5.09 -15.56 -12.91
C ALA A 167 5.74 -16.70 -12.09
N PRO A 168 5.30 -17.96 -12.23
CA PRO A 168 5.75 -19.06 -11.37
C PRO A 168 7.27 -19.27 -11.41
N GLN A 169 7.93 -18.97 -12.53
CA GLN A 169 9.39 -19.08 -12.65
C GLN A 169 10.18 -18.18 -11.69
N TRP A 170 9.59 -17.10 -11.15
CA TRP A 170 10.27 -16.18 -10.21
C TRP A 170 10.01 -16.52 -8.75
N VAL A 171 9.01 -17.35 -8.48
CA VAL A 171 8.55 -17.68 -7.13
C VAL A 171 8.68 -19.16 -6.82
N GLN A 172 9.56 -19.88 -7.52
CA GLN A 172 9.85 -21.30 -7.25
C GLN A 172 10.23 -21.54 -5.79
N TRP A 173 10.96 -20.60 -5.18
CA TRP A 173 11.34 -20.63 -3.76
C TRP A 173 10.15 -20.60 -2.79
N TYR A 174 8.92 -20.29 -3.24
CA TYR A 174 7.71 -20.51 -2.45
C TYR A 174 7.54 -21.98 -2.03
N GLU A 175 8.24 -22.93 -2.67
CA GLU A 175 8.29 -24.32 -2.20
C GLU A 175 8.81 -24.44 -0.76
N TYR A 176 9.68 -23.51 -0.31
CA TYR A 176 10.24 -23.52 1.04
C TYR A 176 9.48 -22.60 2.01
N THR A 177 8.98 -21.45 1.53
CA THR A 177 8.40 -20.41 2.40
C THR A 177 6.87 -20.29 2.30
N GLY A 178 6.26 -20.95 1.32
CA GLY A 178 4.89 -20.70 0.90
C GLY A 178 4.68 -19.32 0.27
N PHE A 179 3.43 -19.03 -0.13
CA PHE A 179 3.04 -17.78 -0.77
C PHE A 179 3.24 -16.54 0.12
N LEU A 180 3.18 -16.72 1.44
CA LEU A 180 3.46 -15.66 2.41
C LEU A 180 4.89 -15.12 2.33
N GLY A 181 5.85 -15.96 1.93
CA GLY A 181 7.21 -15.48 1.66
C GLY A 181 7.19 -14.38 0.60
N GLY A 182 6.34 -14.53 -0.42
CA GLY A 182 6.04 -13.52 -1.41
C GLY A 182 5.54 -12.20 -0.82
N SER A 183 4.62 -12.28 0.14
CA SER A 183 4.12 -11.09 0.83
C SER A 183 5.19 -10.36 1.65
N VAL A 184 6.21 -11.08 2.15
CA VAL A 184 7.38 -10.48 2.81
C VAL A 184 8.34 -9.87 1.79
N TRP A 185 8.42 -10.46 0.60
CA TRP A 185 9.27 -9.97 -0.49
C TRP A 185 8.76 -8.65 -1.09
N VAL A 186 7.44 -8.45 -1.10
CA VAL A 186 6.72 -7.23 -1.53
C VAL A 186 6.80 -6.14 -0.47
#